data_AF-A0A916EIT9-F1
#
_entry.id   AF-A0A916EIT9-F1
#
_cell.length_a   1.000
_cell.length_b   1.000
_cell.length_c   1.000
_cell.angle_alpha   90.00
_cell.angle_beta   90.00
_cell.angle_gamma   90.00
#
_symmetry.space_group_name_H-M   'P 1'
#
loop_
_entity.id
_entity.type
_entity.pdbx_description
1 polymer ?
#
loop_
_entity_poly.entity_id
_entity_poly.type
_entity_poly.pdbx_seq_one_letter_code
_entity_poly.pdbx_strand_id
1 'polypeptide(L)'
;MLENIISEWIRCINKYYELNRDIDYGYFLPNIDNQLRNDMKEFVDANEALVQEKANTSTTQYHPQAYYISRKLSEILVQEKSQGFDCMIED
;
A
#
# COMPACT_ATOMS: atom_id res chain seq x y z
N MET A 1 -14.29 -20.57 5.59
CA MET A 1 -15.29 -19.84 4.76
C MET A 1 -14.59 -18.77 3.92
N LEU A 2 -13.94 -17.78 4.53
CA LEU A 2 -13.17 -16.75 3.81
C LEU A 2 -12.05 -17.33 2.92
N GLU A 3 -11.26 -18.27 3.43
CA GLU A 3 -10.19 -18.94 2.66
C GLU A 3 -10.71 -19.65 1.39
N ASN A 4 -11.93 -20.20 1.46
CA ASN A 4 -12.57 -20.86 0.31
C ASN A 4 -12.98 -19.84 -0.75
N ILE A 5 -13.55 -18.70 -0.32
CA ILE A 5 -13.91 -17.58 -1.21
C ILE A 5 -12.66 -17.02 -1.89
N ILE A 6 -11.59 -16.78 -1.13
CA ILE A 6 -10.30 -16.29 -1.66
C ILE A 6 -9.69 -17.30 -2.65
N SER A 7 -9.70 -18.59 -2.32
CA SER A 7 -9.17 -19.64 -3.20
C SER A 7 -9.92 -19.71 -4.53
N GLU A 8 -11.25 -19.63 -4.48
CA GLU A 8 -12.09 -19.62 -5.68
C GLU A 8 -11.89 -18.35 -6.51
N TRP A 9 -11.72 -17.20 -5.87
CA TRP A 9 -11.39 -15.95 -6.56
C TRP A 9 -10.05 -16.02 -7.29
N ILE A 10 -8.99 -16.51 -6.63
CA ILE A 10 -7.67 -16.73 -7.24
C ILE A 10 -7.77 -17.68 -8.43
N ARG A 11 -8.53 -18.77 -8.29
CA ARG A 11 -8.79 -19.72 -9.38
C ARG A 11 -9.43 -19.04 -10.59
N CYS A 12 -10.44 -18.19 -10.38
CA CYS A 12 -11.10 -17.44 -11.45
C CYS A 12 -10.15 -16.45 -12.14
N ILE A 13 -9.33 -15.73 -11.38
CA ILE A 13 -8.31 -14.81 -11.92
C ILE A 13 -7.29 -15.56 -12.77
N ASN A 14 -6.77 -16.69 -12.27
CA ASN A 14 -5.77 -17.47 -13.00
C ASN A 14 -6.33 -17.98 -14.32
N LYS A 15 -7.55 -18.53 -14.32
CA LYS A 15 -8.23 -18.96 -15.55
C LYS A 15 -8.44 -17.81 -16.53
N TYR A 16 -8.79 -16.61 -16.04
CA TYR A 16 -8.89 -15.43 -16.90
C TYR A 16 -7.56 -15.13 -17.59
N TYR A 17 -6.44 -15.13 -16.87
CA TYR A 17 -5.14 -14.87 -17.46
C TYR A 17 -4.65 -16.00 -18.38
N GLU A 18 -5.02 -17.26 -18.12
CA GLU A 18 -4.73 -18.39 -19.00
C GLU A 18 -5.48 -18.25 -20.34
N LEU A 19 -6.77 -17.93 -20.29
CA LEU A 19 -7.62 -17.83 -21.48
C LEU A 19 -7.30 -16.60 -22.34
N ASN A 20 -6.93 -15.47 -21.72
CA ASN A 20 -6.60 -14.24 -22.44
C ASN A 20 -5.10 -14.13 -22.79
N ARG A 21 -4.28 -15.16 -22.54
CA ARG A 21 -2.84 -15.10 -22.82
C ARG A 21 -2.53 -15.18 -24.31
N ASP A 22 -3.28 -15.99 -25.05
CA ASP A 22 -2.95 -16.35 -26.43
C ASP A 22 -4.01 -15.99 -27.48
N ILE A 23 -5.25 -15.63 -27.11
CA ILE A 23 -6.32 -15.47 -28.11
C ILE A 23 -7.33 -14.36 -27.79
N ASP A 24 -7.71 -13.63 -28.84
CA ASP A 24 -8.90 -12.76 -29.01
C ASP A 24 -10.23 -13.54 -28.88
N TYR A 25 -10.32 -14.49 -27.95
CA TYR A 25 -11.57 -15.17 -27.63
C TYR A 25 -12.17 -14.47 -26.40
N GLY A 26 -13.13 -13.60 -26.69
CA GLY A 26 -13.81 -12.75 -25.72
C GLY A 26 -14.13 -13.46 -24.40
N TYR A 27 -13.52 -12.92 -23.33
CA TYR A 27 -13.96 -12.95 -21.93
C TYR A 27 -14.81 -14.15 -21.52
N PHE A 28 -14.32 -15.38 -21.73
CA PHE A 28 -15.00 -16.55 -21.22
C PHE A 28 -14.54 -16.84 -19.78
N LEU A 29 -15.10 -16.16 -18.80
CA LEU A 29 -14.95 -16.56 -17.39
C LEU A 29 -15.82 -17.80 -17.17
N PRO A 30 -15.26 -19.00 -16.94
CA PRO A 30 -16.07 -20.20 -16.86
C PRO A 30 -16.80 -20.23 -15.52
N ASN A 31 -18.13 -20.19 -15.58
CA ASN A 31 -19.07 -20.60 -14.53
C ASN A 31 -18.71 -20.10 -13.12
N ILE A 32 -18.63 -18.77 -12.96
CA ILE A 32 -18.56 -18.13 -11.64
C ILE A 32 -19.93 -18.31 -10.98
N ASP A 33 -19.95 -18.89 -9.78
CA ASP A 33 -21.18 -18.99 -9.00
C ASP A 33 -21.67 -17.58 -8.59
N ASN A 34 -22.99 -17.36 -8.58
CA ASN A 34 -23.57 -16.07 -8.24
C ASN A 34 -23.19 -15.60 -6.83
N GLN A 35 -22.98 -16.52 -5.88
CA GLN A 35 -22.50 -16.20 -4.54
C GLN A 35 -21.08 -15.64 -4.60
N LEU A 36 -20.17 -16.34 -5.29
CA LEU A 36 -18.78 -15.86 -5.44
C LEU A 36 -18.72 -14.48 -6.10
N ARG A 37 -19.57 -14.22 -7.11
CA ARG A 37 -19.68 -12.91 -7.75
C ARG A 37 -20.10 -11.82 -6.76
N ASN A 38 -21.07 -12.10 -5.90
CA ASN A 38 -21.56 -11.16 -4.90
C ASN A 38 -20.51 -10.93 -3.81
N ASP A 39 -19.88 -11.99 -3.31
CA ASP A 39 -18.81 -11.93 -2.30
C ASP A 39 -17.62 -11.09 -2.80
N MET A 40 -17.23 -11.28 -4.08
CA MET A 40 -16.19 -10.48 -4.72
C MET A 40 -16.58 -9.00 -4.83
N LYS A 41 -17.84 -8.70 -5.15
CA LYS A 41 -18.34 -7.33 -5.24
C LYS A 41 -18.31 -6.66 -3.87
N GLU A 42 -18.81 -7.33 -2.83
CA GLU A 42 -18.81 -6.83 -1.46
C GLU A 42 -17.38 -6.53 -0.97
N PHE A 43 -16.43 -7.39 -1.29
CA PHE A 43 -15.01 -7.17 -0.96
C PHE A 43 -14.45 -5.90 -1.63
N VAL A 44 -14.74 -5.66 -2.92
CA VAL A 44 -14.30 -4.46 -3.64
C VAL A 44 -14.94 -3.19 -3.05
N ASP A 45 -16.25 -3.23 -2.81
CA ASP A 45 -16.99 -2.10 -2.23
C ASP A 45 -16.45 -1.76 -0.83
N ALA A 46 -16.18 -2.77 0.01
CA ALA A 46 -15.60 -2.59 1.34
C ALA A 46 -14.18 -2.03 1.30
N ASN A 47 -13.36 -2.48 0.35
CA ASN A 47 -12.01 -1.95 0.16
C ASN A 47 -12.02 -0.48 -0.32
N GLU A 48 -12.94 -0.12 -1.21
CA GLU A 48 -13.12 1.28 -1.64
C GLU A 48 -13.54 2.18 -0.48
N ALA A 49 -14.50 1.74 0.35
CA ALA A 49 -14.92 2.46 1.54
C ALA A 49 -13.76 2.63 2.55
N LEU A 50 -12.92 1.62 2.74
CA LEU A 50 -11.73 1.70 3.59
C LEU A 50 -10.71 2.71 3.06
N VAL A 51 -10.49 2.75 1.75
CA VAL A 51 -9.62 3.76 1.12
C VAL A 51 -10.17 5.17 1.34
N GLN A 52 -11.49 5.37 1.23
CA GLN A 52 -12.13 6.66 1.52
C GLN A 52 -11.99 7.05 2.99
N GLU A 53 -12.19 6.13 3.94
CA GLU A 53 -11.98 6.39 5.37
C GLU A 53 -10.53 6.78 5.66
N LYS A 54 -9.57 6.06 5.06
CA LYS A 54 -8.14 6.37 5.19
C LYS A 54 -7.76 7.72 4.57
N ALA A 55 -8.39 8.11 3.45
CA ALA A 55 -8.20 9.42 2.85
C ALA A 55 -8.75 10.54 3.75
N ASN A 56 -9.92 10.32 4.37
CA ASN A 56 -10.55 11.27 5.29
C ASN A 56 -9.79 11.37 6.64
N THR A 57 -9.16 10.28 7.10
CA THR A 57 -8.26 10.27 8.26
C THR A 57 -6.82 10.66 7.92
N SER A 58 -6.45 10.78 6.64
CA SER A 58 -5.15 11.28 6.19
C SER A 58 -4.93 12.78 6.40
N THR A 59 -5.75 13.40 7.27
CA THR A 59 -5.30 14.54 8.09
C THR A 59 -4.15 14.03 8.94
N THR A 60 -3.00 13.90 8.30
CA THR A 60 -1.71 13.59 8.89
C THR A 60 -1.47 14.75 9.83
N GLN A 61 -1.89 14.58 11.08
CA GLN A 61 -1.58 15.45 12.18
C GLN A 61 -0.08 15.29 12.41
N TYR A 62 0.72 15.90 11.54
CA TYR A 62 2.10 16.21 11.89
C TYR A 62 1.99 17.06 13.14
N HIS A 63 2.31 16.48 14.30
CA HIS A 63 2.47 17.25 15.51
C HIS A 63 3.54 18.29 15.16
N PRO A 64 3.22 19.59 15.05
CA PRO A 64 4.17 20.57 14.52
C PRO A 64 5.47 20.58 15.36
N GLN A 65 5.35 20.20 16.63
CA GLN A 65 6.45 20.00 17.56
C GLN A 65 7.40 18.86 17.16
N ALA A 66 6.90 17.70 16.71
CA ALA A 66 7.75 16.56 16.34
C ALA A 66 8.58 16.87 15.08
N TYR A 67 7.98 17.51 14.08
CA TYR A 67 8.69 17.98 12.89
C TYR A 67 9.72 19.06 13.23
N TYR A 68 9.35 20.03 14.06
CA TYR A 68 10.25 21.10 14.50
C TYR A 68 11.47 20.56 15.27
N ILE A 69 11.27 19.63 16.20
CA ILE A 69 12.34 19.01 16.99
C ILE A 69 13.27 18.19 16.09
N SER A 70 12.71 17.35 15.20
CA SER A 70 13.51 16.54 14.27
C SER A 70 14.39 17.39 13.36
N ARG A 71 13.84 18.50 12.84
CA ARG A 71 14.60 19.46 12.01
C ARG A 71 15.70 20.14 12.82
N LYS A 72 15.41 20.60 14.04
CA LYS A 72 16.41 21.23 14.92
C LYS A 72 17.56 20.31 15.29
N LEU A 73 17.28 19.04 15.60
CA LEU A 73 18.32 18.04 15.89
C LEU A 73 19.21 17.78 14.67
N SER A 74 18.62 17.73 13.47
CA SER A 74 19.36 17.54 12.22
C SER A 74 20.28 18.72 11.91
N GLU A 75 19.81 19.96 12.13
CA GLU A 75 20.63 21.18 11.98
C GLU A 75 21.85 21.16 12.91
N ILE A 76 21.67 20.77 14.18
CA ILE A 76 22.77 20.68 15.17
C ILE A 76 23.81 19.64 14.76
N LEU A 77 23.37 18.45 14.33
CA LEU A 77 24.27 17.37 13.91
C LEU A 77 25.10 17.75 12.68
N VAL A 78 24.51 18.48 11.73
CA VAL A 78 25.21 19.00 10.55
C VAL A 78 26.24 20.06 10.93
N GLN A 79 25.90 20.94 11.88
CA GLN A 79 26.81 21.96 12.38
C GLN A 79 28.01 21.37 13.13
N GLU A 80 27.77 20.39 14.02
CA GLU A 80 28.82 19.66 14.76
C GLU A 80 29.80 18.97 13.81
N LYS A 81 29.29 18.29 12.77
CA LYS A 81 30.12 17.67 11.73
C LYS A 81 30.98 18.67 10.94
N SER A 82 30.58 19.93 10.86
CA SER A 82 31.37 20.97 10.18
C SER A 82 32.43 21.63 11.07
N GLN A 83 32.21 21.68 12.39
CA GLN A 83 33.13 22.31 13.35
C GLN A 83 34.15 21.35 13.97
N GLY A 84 33.95 20.04 13.89
CA GLY A 84 34.79 19.03 14.55
C GLY A 84 36.14 18.71 13.89
N PHE A 85 36.59 19.44 12.87
CA PHE A 85 37.83 19.13 12.14
C PHE A 85 39.02 20.08 12.43
N ASP A 86 38.86 21.10 13.28
CA ASP A 86 39.89 22.14 13.48
C ASP A 86 40.90 21.88 14.63
N CYS A 87 40.95 20.68 15.19
CA CYS A 87 41.89 20.35 16.27
C CYS A 87 42.84 19.22 15.89
N MET A 88 43.73 19.44 14.91
CA MET A 88 44.97 18.65 14.82
C MET A 88 45.96 19.22 15.84
N ILE A 89 46.27 18.45 16.88
CA ILE A 89 47.47 18.68 17.70
C ILE A 89 48.62 18.07 16.92
N GLU A 90 49.52 18.91 16.40
CA GLU A 90 50.81 18.49 15.87
C GLU A 90 51.78 18.28 17.04
N ASP A 91 52.42 17.10 17.08
CA ASP A 91 53.50 16.73 18.03
C ASP A 91 54.83 17.44 17.71
#